data_AF-A0A7S3WQ19-F1
#
_entry.id   AF-A0A7S3WQ19-F1
#
_cell.length_a   1.000
_cell.length_b   1.000
_cell.length_c   1.000
_cell.angle_alpha   90.00
_cell.angle_beta   90.00
_cell.angle_gamma   90.00
#
_symmetry.space_group_name_H-M   'P 1'
#
loop_
_entity.id
_entity.type
_entity.pdbx_description
1 polymer ?
#
loop_
_entity_poly.entity_id
_entity_poly.type
_entity_poly.pdbx_seq_one_letter_code
_entity_poly.pdbx_strand_id
1 'polypeptide(L)'
;VASSGEGATLDGQEQVGFFSLSNHCSLTLRGLTLVNGRERYGGVVYASSGGDVEIIDSTVTGCSAGVNGGVVYAWYSGAVSIIGSTVTRCLAGESGSVVWAGALGWRRSQPCSISNTSFTGNTAGDRTTIQSDSPIDWDCRLGSWMPRGDAFEGDVVVPECNPCFAGYYGNTSGLAEASCSGQCIRGHFCEKGTAVPEPCPSGTHMPAAGAASEESCIPCAPGQHQPLAGGEECLPCAAGSFTASVGLAACDPCPGGGYCEEAGAATSMVWEPCPAGSFNPSNGSSSSAACELCPAGTASATRGAESSETCVPCRPGTVAAAAGLSECASC
;
A
#
# COMPACT_ATOMS: atom_id res chain seq x y z
N VAL A 1 37.53 11.16 -6.94
CA VAL A 1 37.60 12.52 -7.50
C VAL A 1 36.30 13.23 -7.16
N ALA A 2 36.36 14.39 -6.52
CA ALA A 2 35.17 15.14 -6.12
C ALA A 2 35.40 16.64 -6.34
N SER A 3 34.34 17.38 -6.64
CA SER A 3 34.39 18.84 -6.61
C SER A 3 34.44 19.33 -5.15
N SER A 4 35.29 20.32 -4.86
CA SER A 4 35.35 20.99 -3.56
C SER A 4 34.37 22.16 -3.43
N GLY A 5 33.48 22.37 -4.41
CA GLY A 5 32.56 23.51 -4.50
C GLY A 5 31.51 23.34 -5.62
N GLU A 6 31.14 24.40 -6.35
CA GLU A 6 30.28 24.30 -7.54
C GLU A 6 30.85 23.25 -8.51
N GLY A 7 29.98 22.37 -9.06
CA GLY A 7 30.38 21.15 -9.75
C GLY A 7 31.49 21.35 -10.80
N ALA A 8 32.56 20.56 -10.71
CA ALA A 8 33.69 20.66 -11.64
C ALA A 8 33.35 19.96 -12.97
N THR A 9 33.67 20.61 -14.08
CA THR A 9 33.44 20.07 -15.42
C THR A 9 34.72 19.47 -16.00
N LEU A 10 34.64 18.22 -16.46
CA LEU A 10 35.66 17.59 -17.29
C LEU A 10 35.08 17.40 -18.69
N ASP A 11 35.73 17.99 -19.70
CA ASP A 11 35.33 17.92 -21.10
C ASP A 11 36.39 17.18 -21.92
N GLY A 12 36.02 16.05 -22.52
CA GLY A 12 36.89 15.23 -23.35
C GLY A 12 37.02 15.75 -24.79
N GLN A 13 36.20 16.74 -25.16
CA GLN A 13 36.14 17.36 -26.49
C GLN A 13 35.98 16.35 -27.64
N GLU A 14 35.36 15.20 -27.37
CA GLU A 14 35.23 14.06 -28.29
C GLU A 14 36.58 13.46 -28.75
N GLN A 15 37.67 13.74 -28.02
CA GLN A 15 39.01 13.30 -28.37
C GLN A 15 39.62 12.34 -27.36
N VAL A 16 39.26 12.46 -26.08
CA VAL A 16 39.84 11.67 -24.99
C VAL A 16 38.81 11.20 -23.99
N GLY A 17 39.04 10.02 -23.39
CA GLY A 17 38.36 9.58 -22.17
C GLY A 17 39.01 10.20 -20.92
N PHE A 18 38.45 9.92 -19.73
CA PHE A 18 38.89 10.57 -18.50
C PHE A 18 39.73 9.69 -17.58
N PHE A 19 39.29 8.47 -17.29
CA PHE A 19 39.90 7.64 -16.25
C PHE A 19 40.14 6.20 -16.74
N SER A 20 41.29 5.64 -16.33
CA SER A 20 41.67 4.25 -16.58
C SER A 20 42.04 3.57 -15.26
N LEU A 21 41.46 2.42 -14.98
CA LEU A 21 41.61 1.66 -13.74
C LEU A 21 42.15 0.25 -14.03
N SER A 22 43.10 -0.16 -13.21
CA SER A 22 43.71 -1.48 -13.22
C SER A 22 44.19 -1.85 -11.82
N ASN A 23 44.64 -3.09 -11.62
CA ASN A 23 45.24 -3.57 -10.36
C ASN A 23 44.34 -3.39 -9.12
N HIS A 24 43.03 -3.61 -9.28
CA HIS A 24 42.03 -3.52 -8.21
C HIS A 24 41.85 -2.13 -7.59
N CYS A 25 42.25 -1.06 -8.29
CA CYS A 25 41.98 0.30 -7.85
C CYS A 25 40.50 0.67 -8.03
N SER A 26 39.86 1.17 -6.97
CA SER A 26 38.50 1.71 -7.01
C SER A 26 38.50 3.21 -7.31
N LEU A 27 37.43 3.71 -7.92
CA LEU A 27 37.23 5.11 -8.28
C LEU A 27 35.81 5.57 -7.96
N THR A 28 35.71 6.59 -7.11
CA THR A 28 34.46 7.32 -6.89
C THR A 28 34.53 8.69 -7.55
N LEU A 29 33.59 9.01 -8.42
CA LEU A 29 33.37 10.31 -9.05
C LEU A 29 32.14 10.96 -8.41
N ARG A 30 32.30 12.12 -7.78
CA ARG A 30 31.21 12.77 -7.03
C ARG A 30 31.04 14.25 -7.37
N GLY A 31 29.80 14.67 -7.66
CA GLY A 31 29.48 16.08 -7.90
C GLY A 31 30.16 16.66 -9.13
N LEU A 32 30.30 15.88 -10.20
CA LEU A 32 31.03 16.25 -11.42
C LEU A 32 30.10 16.39 -12.61
N THR A 33 30.51 17.23 -13.57
CA THR A 33 29.92 17.31 -14.90
C THR A 33 30.92 16.73 -15.90
N LEU A 34 30.62 15.57 -16.48
CA LEU A 34 31.51 14.82 -17.38
C LEU A 34 30.91 14.88 -18.78
N VAL A 35 31.59 15.55 -19.72
CA VAL A 35 31.02 15.81 -21.05
C VAL A 35 31.95 15.40 -22.17
N ASN A 36 31.38 14.85 -23.25
CA ASN A 36 32.08 14.55 -24.50
C ASN A 36 33.35 13.68 -24.34
N GLY A 37 33.40 12.80 -23.33
CA GLY A 37 34.46 11.82 -23.19
C GLY A 37 34.40 10.80 -24.33
N ARG A 38 35.54 10.46 -24.95
CA ARG A 38 35.56 9.50 -26.06
C ARG A 38 36.75 8.55 -25.99
N GLU A 39 36.46 7.26 -26.01
CA GLU A 39 37.47 6.19 -26.05
C GLU A 39 36.96 5.03 -26.93
N ARG A 40 37.80 4.01 -27.16
CA ARG A 40 37.40 2.71 -27.69
C ARG A 40 36.50 1.94 -26.69
N TYR A 41 36.79 2.00 -25.40
CA TYR A 41 36.06 1.38 -24.30
C TYR A 41 35.95 2.35 -23.13
N GLY A 42 34.75 2.60 -22.60
CA GLY A 42 34.60 3.46 -21.42
C GLY A 42 34.86 4.93 -21.72
N GLY A 43 33.88 5.64 -22.29
CA GLY A 43 34.03 7.07 -22.62
C GLY A 43 34.37 7.95 -21.42
N VAL A 44 34.00 7.52 -20.21
CA VAL A 44 34.38 8.17 -18.95
C VAL A 44 35.37 7.34 -18.15
N VAL A 45 35.04 6.07 -17.88
CA VAL A 45 35.86 5.15 -17.11
C VAL A 45 36.10 3.87 -17.90
N TYR A 46 37.38 3.58 -18.13
CA TYR A 46 37.84 2.27 -18.56
C TYR A 46 38.40 1.51 -17.35
N ALA A 47 37.76 0.41 -16.96
CA ALA A 47 38.22 -0.45 -15.87
C ALA A 47 38.51 -1.86 -16.40
N SER A 48 39.75 -2.30 -16.25
CA SER A 48 40.18 -3.66 -16.62
C SER A 48 41.00 -4.26 -15.49
N SER A 49 40.47 -5.30 -14.85
CA SER A 49 40.97 -5.78 -13.55
C SER A 49 41.02 -4.67 -12.49
N GLY A 50 40.03 -3.76 -12.53
CA GLY A 50 39.87 -2.64 -11.59
C GLY A 50 39.14 -3.03 -10.31
N GLY A 51 39.05 -2.09 -9.38
CA GLY A 51 38.17 -2.17 -8.21
C GLY A 51 36.76 -1.67 -8.55
N ASP A 52 36.07 -1.12 -7.57
CA ASP A 52 34.72 -0.58 -7.72
C ASP A 52 34.73 0.76 -8.47
N VAL A 53 33.69 1.01 -9.27
CA VAL A 53 33.48 2.29 -9.96
C VAL A 53 32.16 2.89 -9.47
N GLU A 54 32.22 4.06 -8.89
CA GLU A 54 31.05 4.78 -8.39
C GLU A 54 30.93 6.15 -9.07
N ILE A 55 29.76 6.46 -9.61
CA ILE A 55 29.40 7.78 -10.13
C ILE A 55 28.23 8.29 -9.30
N ILE A 56 28.45 9.36 -8.54
CA ILE A 56 27.53 9.82 -7.51
C ILE A 56 27.22 11.31 -7.71
N ASP A 57 25.95 11.69 -7.66
CA ASP A 57 25.48 13.08 -7.75
C ASP A 57 26.10 13.85 -8.94
N SER A 58 26.28 13.17 -10.08
CA SER A 58 27.04 13.67 -11.22
C SER A 58 26.19 13.76 -12.49
N THR A 59 26.56 14.66 -13.39
CA THR A 59 25.96 14.77 -14.72
C THR A 59 26.94 14.23 -15.75
N VAL A 60 26.53 13.24 -16.53
CA VAL A 60 27.32 12.68 -17.64
C VAL A 60 26.57 12.91 -18.93
N THR A 61 27.19 13.56 -19.91
CA THR A 61 26.48 13.93 -21.13
C THR A 61 27.36 13.77 -22.38
N GLY A 62 26.84 13.12 -23.42
CA GLY A 62 27.54 13.04 -24.71
C GLY A 62 28.83 12.22 -24.72
N CYS A 63 29.05 11.37 -23.70
CA CYS A 63 30.23 10.50 -23.65
C CYS A 63 30.02 9.27 -24.55
N SER A 64 31.09 8.79 -25.20
CA SER A 64 30.98 7.70 -26.17
C SER A 64 32.13 6.70 -26.11
N ALA A 65 31.80 5.44 -26.40
CA ALA A 65 32.76 4.36 -26.60
C ALA A 65 32.62 3.78 -28.02
N GLY A 66 33.75 3.54 -28.68
CA GLY A 66 33.77 2.92 -30.00
C GLY A 66 33.21 1.49 -30.03
N VAL A 67 33.31 0.76 -28.91
CA VAL A 67 32.85 -0.62 -28.78
C VAL A 67 31.81 -0.74 -27.66
N ASN A 68 32.24 -0.83 -26.40
CA ASN A 68 31.34 -1.11 -25.27
C ASN A 68 31.53 -0.09 -24.14
N GLY A 69 30.46 0.15 -23.38
CA GLY A 69 30.50 0.99 -22.17
C GLY A 69 30.66 2.47 -22.51
N GLY A 70 29.62 3.10 -23.05
CA GLY A 70 29.70 4.51 -23.49
C GLY A 70 30.08 5.49 -22.38
N VAL A 71 29.77 5.15 -21.12
CA VAL A 71 30.25 5.84 -19.92
C VAL A 71 31.29 4.99 -19.19
N VAL A 72 30.87 3.81 -18.70
CA VAL A 72 31.73 2.90 -17.93
C VAL A 72 31.88 1.59 -18.69
N TYR A 73 33.12 1.19 -18.92
CA TYR A 73 33.48 -0.16 -19.32
C TYR A 73 34.20 -0.84 -18.15
N ALA A 74 33.67 -1.97 -17.67
CA ALA A 74 34.18 -2.72 -16.54
C ALA A 74 34.41 -4.19 -16.92
N TRP A 75 35.67 -4.57 -17.10
CA TRP A 75 36.07 -5.94 -17.40
C TRP A 75 36.83 -6.54 -16.23
N TYR A 76 36.40 -7.70 -15.71
CA TYR A 76 36.99 -8.33 -14.52
C TYR A 76 37.18 -7.36 -13.34
N SER A 77 36.22 -6.45 -13.14
CA SER A 77 36.35 -5.36 -12.16
C SER A 77 35.32 -5.50 -11.02
N GLY A 78 35.41 -4.61 -10.03
CA GLY A 78 34.45 -4.52 -8.93
C GLY A 78 33.06 -4.04 -9.37
N ALA A 79 32.23 -3.67 -8.40
CA ALA A 79 30.87 -3.23 -8.66
C ALA A 79 30.85 -1.89 -9.40
N VAL A 80 29.88 -1.71 -10.30
CA VAL A 80 29.61 -0.41 -10.94
C VAL A 80 28.34 0.18 -10.32
N SER A 81 28.48 1.30 -9.61
CA SER A 81 27.36 1.99 -8.98
C SER A 81 27.12 3.35 -9.60
N ILE A 82 25.88 3.64 -9.98
CA ILE A 82 25.47 4.98 -10.42
C ILE A 82 24.33 5.46 -9.54
N ILE A 83 24.58 6.55 -8.82
CA ILE A 83 23.74 7.02 -7.70
C ILE A 83 23.44 8.52 -7.90
N GLY A 84 22.18 8.93 -7.79
CA GLY A 84 21.81 10.35 -7.78
C GLY A 84 22.21 11.12 -9.05
N SER A 85 22.46 10.43 -10.15
CA SER A 85 23.16 10.99 -11.31
C SER A 85 22.25 11.13 -12.53
N THR A 86 22.65 11.96 -13.49
CA THR A 86 21.94 12.14 -14.76
C THR A 86 22.87 11.82 -15.90
N VAL A 87 22.52 10.82 -16.71
CA VAL A 87 23.33 10.37 -17.84
C VAL A 87 22.53 10.51 -19.13
N THR A 88 22.99 11.38 -20.03
CA THR A 88 22.25 11.68 -21.27
C THR A 88 23.10 11.59 -22.52
N ARG A 89 22.48 11.17 -23.63
CA ARG A 89 23.08 11.17 -24.97
C ARG A 89 24.42 10.44 -25.05
N CYS A 90 24.65 9.43 -24.22
CA CYS A 90 25.87 8.63 -24.25
C CYS A 90 25.73 7.46 -25.23
N LEU A 91 26.84 7.09 -25.88
CA LEU A 91 26.83 6.18 -27.02
C LEU A 91 27.82 5.02 -26.86
N ALA A 92 27.44 3.82 -27.29
CA ALA A 92 28.35 2.70 -27.49
C ALA A 92 28.19 2.11 -28.90
N GLY A 93 29.28 1.65 -29.51
CA GLY A 93 29.22 1.04 -30.84
C GLY A 93 28.48 -0.31 -30.87
N GLU A 94 28.67 -1.13 -29.85
CA GLU A 94 28.11 -2.47 -29.73
C GLU A 94 27.08 -2.54 -28.60
N SER A 95 27.50 -2.50 -27.33
CA SER A 95 26.63 -2.73 -26.17
C SER A 95 26.93 -1.85 -24.96
N GLY A 96 25.93 -1.63 -24.12
CA GLY A 96 26.06 -0.88 -22.87
C GLY A 96 26.39 0.58 -23.10
N SER A 97 25.42 1.36 -23.59
CA SER A 97 25.61 2.79 -23.88
C SER A 97 25.99 3.62 -22.65
N VAL A 98 25.62 3.14 -21.46
CA VAL A 98 26.06 3.70 -20.18
C VAL A 98 27.06 2.76 -19.52
N VAL A 99 26.63 1.55 -19.14
CA VAL A 99 27.48 0.59 -18.46
C VAL A 99 27.61 -0.66 -19.30
N TRP A 100 28.84 -1.14 -19.43
CA TRP A 100 29.11 -2.51 -19.82
C TRP A 100 29.98 -3.15 -18.74
N ALA A 101 29.49 -4.20 -18.10
CA ALA A 101 30.19 -4.96 -17.07
C ALA A 101 30.24 -6.45 -17.44
N GLY A 102 31.41 -7.05 -17.42
CA GLY A 102 31.54 -8.46 -17.79
C GLY A 102 32.86 -9.11 -17.37
N ALA A 103 32.84 -10.44 -17.34
CA ALA A 103 34.01 -11.27 -17.13
C ALA A 103 33.87 -12.61 -17.90
N LEU A 104 34.97 -13.37 -18.02
CA LEU A 104 34.95 -14.71 -18.64
C LEU A 104 35.03 -15.82 -17.59
N GLY A 105 34.41 -16.96 -17.89
CA GLY A 105 34.48 -18.16 -17.06
C GLY A 105 33.62 -18.08 -15.79
N TRP A 106 34.09 -18.66 -14.68
CA TRP A 106 33.32 -18.80 -13.44
C TRP A 106 33.30 -17.56 -12.54
N ARG A 107 34.04 -16.50 -12.89
CA ARG A 107 34.07 -15.25 -12.12
C ARG A 107 33.10 -14.28 -12.76
N ARG A 108 31.86 -14.20 -12.25
CA ARG A 108 30.95 -13.12 -12.64
C ARG A 108 31.45 -11.79 -12.09
N SER A 109 31.16 -10.69 -12.79
CA SER A 109 31.38 -9.35 -12.25
C SER A 109 30.54 -9.13 -10.99
N GLN A 110 30.91 -8.20 -10.13
CA GLN A 110 30.01 -7.80 -9.04
C GLN A 110 28.77 -7.09 -9.61
N PRO A 111 27.60 -7.20 -8.95
CA PRO A 111 26.37 -6.61 -9.46
C PRO A 111 26.50 -5.09 -9.63
N CYS A 112 25.93 -4.58 -10.72
CA CYS A 112 25.78 -3.14 -10.90
C CYS A 112 24.66 -2.63 -9.98
N SER A 113 24.86 -1.51 -9.29
CA SER A 113 23.84 -0.90 -8.43
C SER A 113 23.39 0.45 -8.99
N ILE A 114 22.11 0.60 -9.29
CA ILE A 114 21.54 1.83 -9.84
C ILE A 114 20.51 2.39 -8.85
N SER A 115 20.73 3.63 -8.39
CA SER A 115 19.86 4.32 -7.44
C SER A 115 19.64 5.78 -7.86
N ASN A 116 18.39 6.25 -7.80
CA ASN A 116 18.02 7.65 -8.06
C ASN A 116 18.71 8.29 -9.28
N THR A 117 18.83 7.55 -10.38
CA THR A 117 19.62 7.95 -11.56
C THR A 117 18.77 8.00 -12.81
N SER A 118 18.97 8.99 -13.69
CA SER A 118 18.28 9.07 -14.98
C SER A 118 19.21 8.72 -16.16
N PHE A 119 18.66 7.97 -17.11
CA PHE A 119 19.21 7.64 -18.42
C PHE A 119 18.28 8.21 -19.50
N THR A 120 18.74 9.14 -20.33
CA THR A 120 17.91 9.71 -21.41
C THR A 120 18.67 9.87 -22.72
N GLY A 121 18.14 9.30 -23.80
CA GLY A 121 18.74 9.33 -25.12
C GLY A 121 20.07 8.59 -25.22
N ASN A 122 20.32 7.60 -24.35
CA ASN A 122 21.54 6.79 -24.43
C ASN A 122 21.33 5.63 -25.42
N THR A 123 22.30 5.36 -26.30
CA THR A 123 22.09 4.39 -27.40
C THR A 123 23.32 3.53 -27.65
N ALA A 124 23.12 2.22 -27.75
CA ALA A 124 24.12 1.24 -28.17
C ALA A 124 23.66 0.54 -29.46
N GLY A 125 24.59 -0.11 -30.17
CA GLY A 125 24.27 -0.88 -31.38
C GLY A 125 23.20 -1.96 -31.15
N ASP A 126 23.25 -2.62 -30.01
CA ASP A 126 22.27 -3.63 -29.55
C ASP A 126 21.07 -3.03 -28.79
N ARG A 127 21.02 -1.71 -28.63
CA ARG A 127 20.00 -0.95 -27.86
C ARG A 127 20.11 -1.07 -26.33
N THR A 128 21.12 -1.79 -25.82
CA THR A 128 21.33 -1.97 -24.38
C THR A 128 21.91 -0.71 -23.73
N THR A 129 21.26 -0.24 -22.67
CA THR A 129 21.72 0.89 -21.86
C THR A 129 22.71 0.42 -20.80
N ILE A 130 22.38 -0.66 -20.10
CA ILE A 130 23.23 -1.31 -19.09
C ILE A 130 23.35 -2.78 -19.46
N GLN A 131 24.57 -3.24 -19.72
CA GLN A 131 24.91 -4.65 -19.91
C GLN A 131 25.75 -5.12 -18.71
N SER A 132 25.39 -6.23 -18.10
CA SER A 132 26.08 -6.81 -16.94
C SER A 132 25.95 -8.34 -16.93
N ASP A 133 27.04 -9.09 -16.76
CA ASP A 133 26.96 -10.56 -16.58
C ASP A 133 26.45 -11.00 -15.18
N SER A 134 26.17 -10.03 -14.31
CA SER A 134 25.51 -10.18 -13.01
C SER A 134 24.19 -9.40 -12.95
N PRO A 135 23.22 -9.84 -12.13
CA PRO A 135 21.96 -9.13 -11.97
C PRO A 135 22.18 -7.67 -11.59
N ILE A 136 21.44 -6.77 -12.23
CA ILE A 136 21.41 -5.36 -11.85
C ILE A 136 20.61 -5.21 -10.55
N ASP A 137 21.20 -4.59 -9.55
CA ASP A 137 20.56 -4.22 -8.29
C ASP A 137 19.94 -2.82 -8.42
N TRP A 138 18.61 -2.79 -8.40
CA TRP A 138 17.84 -1.55 -8.47
C TRP A 138 17.43 -1.14 -7.06
N ASP A 139 17.87 0.04 -6.63
CA ASP A 139 17.40 0.64 -5.37
C ASP A 139 16.00 1.25 -5.56
N CYS A 140 15.02 0.35 -5.71
CA CYS A 140 13.61 0.71 -5.81
C CYS A 140 13.04 1.01 -4.44
N ARG A 141 12.25 2.09 -4.34
CA ARG A 141 11.43 2.38 -3.16
C ARG A 141 10.40 1.25 -2.94
N LEU A 142 9.91 1.16 -1.70
CA LEU A 142 8.81 0.26 -1.35
C LEU A 142 7.60 0.52 -2.27
N GLY A 143 6.84 -0.54 -2.56
CA GLY A 143 5.73 -0.48 -3.50
C GLY A 143 6.15 -0.49 -4.98
N SER A 144 7.43 -0.75 -5.28
CA SER A 144 7.93 -0.84 -6.66
C SER A 144 8.85 -2.04 -6.89
N TRP A 145 8.97 -2.43 -8.16
CA TRP A 145 9.77 -3.55 -8.63
C TRP A 145 10.48 -3.22 -9.94
N MET A 146 11.54 -3.95 -10.27
CA MET A 146 12.24 -3.83 -11.54
C MET A 146 12.89 -5.16 -11.93
N PRO A 147 12.85 -5.59 -13.20
CA PRO A 147 13.40 -6.88 -13.59
C PRO A 147 14.90 -7.01 -13.24
N ARG A 148 15.28 -8.13 -12.62
CA ARG A 148 16.68 -8.53 -12.44
C ARG A 148 17.20 -9.19 -13.71
N GLY A 149 17.41 -8.39 -14.75
CA GLY A 149 18.07 -8.80 -15.98
C GLY A 149 19.60 -8.63 -15.92
N ASP A 150 20.28 -9.30 -16.84
CA ASP A 150 21.68 -9.07 -17.23
C ASP A 150 21.82 -7.94 -18.26
N ALA A 151 20.70 -7.48 -18.83
CA ALA A 151 20.64 -6.31 -19.69
C ALA A 151 19.41 -5.45 -19.36
N PHE A 152 19.58 -4.13 -19.47
CA PHE A 152 18.50 -3.15 -19.42
C PHE A 152 18.53 -2.30 -20.70
N GLU A 153 17.41 -2.26 -21.41
CA GLU A 153 17.21 -1.44 -22.61
C GLU A 153 16.33 -0.23 -22.33
N GLY A 154 16.74 0.94 -22.85
CA GLY A 154 15.90 2.12 -22.92
C GLY A 154 16.29 3.26 -21.97
N ASP A 155 15.46 4.30 -22.02
CA ASP A 155 15.56 5.46 -21.16
C ASP A 155 14.89 5.15 -19.81
N VAL A 156 15.50 5.62 -18.73
CA VAL A 156 14.97 5.49 -17.38
C VAL A 156 15.04 6.85 -16.71
N VAL A 157 14.00 7.25 -16.00
CA VAL A 157 14.08 8.40 -15.11
C VAL A 157 13.85 7.82 -13.72
N VAL A 158 14.93 7.37 -13.05
CA VAL A 158 14.81 6.56 -11.84
C VAL A 158 14.90 7.38 -10.56
N PRO A 159 14.08 6.99 -9.56
CA PRO A 159 13.32 5.74 -9.56
C PRO A 159 11.84 6.00 -9.84
N GLU A 160 11.42 6.03 -11.10
CA GLU A 160 10.18 5.32 -11.45
C GLU A 160 10.54 3.86 -11.74
N CYS A 161 10.85 3.12 -10.67
CA CYS A 161 10.68 1.66 -10.72
C CYS A 161 9.21 1.35 -11.03
N ASN A 162 8.93 0.18 -11.62
CA ASN A 162 7.56 -0.17 -11.94
C ASN A 162 6.77 -0.28 -10.62
N PRO A 163 5.69 0.48 -10.42
CA PRO A 163 4.86 0.28 -9.23
C PRO A 163 4.27 -1.13 -9.23
N CYS A 164 4.09 -1.71 -8.05
CA CYS A 164 3.36 -2.97 -7.87
C CYS A 164 1.96 -2.85 -8.51
N PHE A 165 1.48 -3.94 -9.11
CA PHE A 165 0.12 -3.96 -9.64
C PHE A 165 -0.90 -3.75 -8.53
N ALA A 166 -2.05 -3.16 -8.87
CA ALA A 166 -3.17 -3.08 -7.95
C ALA A 166 -3.58 -4.51 -7.52
N GLY A 167 -3.90 -4.69 -6.25
CA GLY A 167 -4.10 -6.01 -5.63
C GLY A 167 -2.82 -6.69 -5.14
N TYR A 168 -1.65 -6.05 -5.26
CA TYR A 168 -0.37 -6.52 -4.73
C TYR A 168 0.31 -5.42 -3.91
N TYR A 169 1.13 -5.82 -2.92
CA TYR A 169 1.91 -4.90 -2.11
C TYR A 169 3.41 -5.21 -2.16
N GLY A 170 4.24 -4.19 -1.95
CA GLY A 170 5.70 -4.31 -1.91
C GLY A 170 6.29 -3.74 -0.63
N ASN A 171 6.38 -4.55 0.43
CA ASN A 171 6.89 -4.12 1.73
C ASN A 171 8.42 -4.26 1.89
N THR A 172 9.11 -4.63 0.81
CA THR A 172 10.57 -4.79 0.74
C THR A 172 11.13 -4.09 -0.51
N SER A 173 12.38 -3.66 -0.46
CA SER A 173 13.09 -3.08 -1.60
C SER A 173 13.70 -4.16 -2.51
N GLY A 174 14.11 -3.76 -3.72
CA GLY A 174 14.81 -4.66 -4.66
C GLY A 174 13.95 -5.78 -5.24
N LEU A 175 12.62 -5.59 -5.28
CA LEU A 175 11.67 -6.56 -5.85
C LEU A 175 11.91 -6.70 -7.36
N ALA A 176 11.90 -7.96 -7.83
CA ALA A 176 12.27 -8.30 -9.20
C ALA A 176 11.08 -8.55 -10.13
N GLU A 177 9.87 -8.63 -9.57
CA GLU A 177 8.67 -9.08 -10.27
C GLU A 177 7.46 -8.23 -9.91
N ALA A 178 6.48 -8.20 -10.82
CA ALA A 178 5.26 -7.41 -10.67
C ALA A 178 4.31 -7.89 -9.56
N SER A 179 4.49 -9.14 -9.13
CA SER A 179 3.85 -9.74 -7.95
C SER A 179 4.37 -9.14 -6.63
N CYS A 180 5.47 -8.37 -6.68
CA CYS A 180 6.07 -7.71 -5.54
C CYS A 180 6.26 -8.65 -4.33
N SER A 181 5.82 -8.26 -3.13
CA SER A 181 5.91 -9.08 -1.93
C SER A 181 4.74 -10.06 -1.79
N GLY A 182 3.67 -9.88 -2.57
CA GLY A 182 2.51 -10.77 -2.60
C GLY A 182 1.19 -10.03 -2.83
N GLN A 183 0.11 -10.82 -2.92
CA GLN A 183 -1.25 -10.31 -3.03
C GLN A 183 -1.64 -9.52 -1.78
N CYS A 184 -2.49 -8.52 -1.94
CA CYS A 184 -3.08 -7.78 -0.84
C CYS A 184 -3.77 -8.74 0.14
N ILE A 185 -3.58 -8.52 1.44
CA ILE A 185 -4.10 -9.42 2.47
C ILE A 185 -5.61 -9.25 2.67
N ARG A 186 -6.26 -10.26 3.25
CA ARG A 186 -7.68 -10.18 3.64
C ARG A 186 -7.92 -9.00 4.58
N GLY A 187 -9.12 -8.44 4.53
CA GLY A 187 -9.47 -7.21 5.25
C GLY A 187 -8.86 -5.92 4.66
N HIS A 188 -7.98 -6.00 3.67
CA HIS A 188 -7.24 -4.84 3.15
C HIS A 188 -7.38 -4.71 1.63
N PHE A 189 -7.06 -3.53 1.10
CA PHE A 189 -6.92 -3.25 -0.32
C PHE A 189 -5.56 -2.62 -0.62
N CYS A 190 -5.12 -2.76 -1.87
CA CYS A 190 -3.81 -2.31 -2.32
C CYS A 190 -3.95 -1.65 -3.69
N GLU A 191 -3.93 -0.33 -3.72
CA GLU A 191 -3.83 0.42 -4.98
C GLU A 191 -2.46 0.19 -5.64
N LYS A 192 -2.33 0.67 -6.89
CA LYS A 192 -1.08 0.56 -7.65
C LYS A 192 0.07 1.23 -6.88
N GLY A 193 1.15 0.49 -6.63
CA GLY A 193 2.32 1.00 -5.93
C GLY A 193 2.24 0.95 -4.40
N THR A 194 1.31 0.19 -3.83
CA THR A 194 1.14 0.08 -2.38
C THR A 194 2.33 -0.61 -1.72
N ALA A 195 2.94 0.03 -0.73
CA ALA A 195 3.99 -0.58 0.11
C ALA A 195 3.40 -1.37 1.29
N VAL A 196 2.35 -0.81 1.91
CA VAL A 196 1.68 -1.34 3.09
C VAL A 196 0.19 -1.44 2.77
N PRO A 197 -0.42 -2.64 2.81
CA PRO A 197 -1.85 -2.82 2.57
C PRO A 197 -2.70 -1.87 3.42
N GLU A 198 -3.73 -1.28 2.81
CA GLU A 198 -4.63 -0.35 3.49
C GLU A 198 -5.87 -1.09 4.01
N PRO A 199 -6.25 -0.92 5.29
CA PRO A 199 -7.37 -1.63 5.84
C PRO A 199 -8.69 -1.12 5.24
N CYS A 200 -9.61 -2.05 4.93
CA CYS A 200 -10.98 -1.68 4.61
C CYS A 200 -11.60 -0.89 5.77
N PRO A 201 -12.36 0.19 5.50
CA PRO A 201 -12.93 1.02 6.55
C PRO A 201 -13.95 0.27 7.42
N SER A 202 -14.14 0.72 8.66
CA SER A 202 -15.18 0.18 9.54
C SER A 202 -16.54 0.25 8.87
N GLY A 203 -17.37 -0.77 9.08
CA GLY A 203 -18.63 -0.98 8.37
C GLY A 203 -18.50 -1.75 7.06
N THR A 204 -17.28 -2.03 6.62
CA THR A 204 -17.02 -2.90 5.47
C THR A 204 -16.14 -4.09 5.84
N HIS A 205 -16.12 -5.12 5.00
CA HIS A 205 -15.26 -6.29 5.17
C HIS A 205 -14.67 -6.76 3.84
N MET A 206 -13.57 -7.52 3.89
CA MET A 206 -12.94 -8.11 2.71
C MET A 206 -12.51 -9.56 3.00
N PRO A 207 -13.27 -10.57 2.54
CA PRO A 207 -13.01 -11.97 2.86
C PRO A 207 -11.91 -12.61 1.99
N ALA A 208 -11.54 -11.96 0.88
CA ALA A 208 -10.59 -12.47 -0.10
C ALA A 208 -9.30 -11.64 -0.14
N ALA A 209 -8.20 -12.28 -0.54
CA ALA A 209 -6.96 -11.58 -0.84
C ALA A 209 -7.04 -10.91 -2.23
N GLY A 210 -6.16 -9.94 -2.48
CA GLY A 210 -5.96 -9.32 -3.79
C GLY A 210 -6.91 -8.18 -4.12
N ALA A 211 -7.58 -7.57 -3.14
CA ALA A 211 -8.40 -6.38 -3.36
C ALA A 211 -7.55 -5.20 -3.86
N ALA A 212 -8.01 -4.55 -4.91
CA ALA A 212 -7.23 -3.57 -5.68
C ALA A 212 -7.51 -2.11 -5.30
N SER A 213 -8.62 -1.84 -4.63
CA SER A 213 -9.04 -0.49 -4.23
C SER A 213 -10.08 -0.57 -3.11
N GLU A 214 -10.36 0.56 -2.47
CA GLU A 214 -11.35 0.67 -1.39
C GLU A 214 -12.75 0.23 -1.84
N GLU A 215 -13.13 0.44 -3.10
CA GLU A 215 -14.43 0.01 -3.64
C GLU A 215 -14.60 -1.52 -3.67
N SER A 216 -13.50 -2.26 -3.52
CA SER A 216 -13.58 -3.72 -3.36
C SER A 216 -14.17 -4.09 -2.00
N CYS A 217 -14.00 -3.26 -0.97
CA CYS A 217 -14.49 -3.51 0.38
C CYS A 217 -16.02 -3.64 0.40
N ILE A 218 -16.51 -4.74 0.96
CA ILE A 218 -17.91 -5.12 0.91
C ILE A 218 -18.62 -4.50 2.11
N PRO A 219 -19.62 -3.62 1.94
CA PRO A 219 -20.36 -3.05 3.06
C PRO A 219 -21.16 -4.13 3.80
N CYS A 220 -21.19 -4.07 5.13
CA CYS A 220 -22.02 -4.96 5.92
C CYS A 220 -23.49 -4.82 5.55
N ALA A 221 -24.17 -5.95 5.38
CA ALA A 221 -25.61 -5.98 5.10
C ALA A 221 -26.43 -5.50 6.31
N PRO A 222 -27.71 -5.11 6.12
CA PRO A 222 -28.60 -4.84 7.24
C PRO A 222 -28.63 -6.01 8.23
N GLY A 223 -28.67 -5.68 9.52
CA GLY A 223 -28.54 -6.64 10.63
C GLY A 223 -27.09 -7.02 10.96
N GLN A 224 -26.10 -6.48 10.26
CA GLN A 224 -24.69 -6.73 10.52
C GLN A 224 -23.89 -5.43 10.61
N HIS A 225 -22.75 -5.49 11.29
CA HIS A 225 -21.84 -4.38 11.46
C HIS A 225 -20.37 -4.85 11.48
N GLN A 226 -19.43 -3.94 11.27
CA GLN A 226 -18.00 -4.22 11.44
C GLN A 226 -17.32 -3.04 12.15
N PRO A 227 -17.05 -3.14 13.46
CA PRO A 227 -16.54 -2.02 14.24
C PRO A 227 -15.07 -1.68 13.96
N LEU A 228 -14.30 -2.62 13.41
CA LEU A 228 -12.87 -2.47 13.17
C LEU A 228 -12.59 -2.22 11.69
N ALA A 229 -11.63 -1.33 11.41
CA ALA A 229 -11.01 -1.31 10.10
C ALA A 229 -10.21 -2.61 9.88
N GLY A 230 -10.14 -3.10 8.65
CA GLY A 230 -9.44 -4.34 8.35
C GLY A 230 -10.27 -5.61 8.56
N GLY A 231 -11.59 -5.50 8.71
CA GLY A 231 -12.46 -6.64 8.96
C GLY A 231 -12.50 -7.63 7.80
N GLU A 232 -12.44 -8.93 8.08
CA GLU A 232 -12.58 -9.98 7.06
C GLU A 232 -14.03 -10.43 6.85
N GLU A 233 -14.86 -10.25 7.88
CA GLU A 233 -16.28 -10.59 7.91
C GLU A 233 -17.07 -9.54 8.67
N CYS A 234 -18.39 -9.50 8.48
CA CYS A 234 -19.28 -8.68 9.29
C CYS A 234 -19.87 -9.50 10.44
N LEU A 235 -20.10 -8.82 11.56
CA LEU A 235 -20.68 -9.39 12.78
C LEU A 235 -22.19 -9.14 12.78
N PRO A 236 -23.03 -10.12 13.17
CA PRO A 236 -24.45 -9.85 13.37
C PRO A 236 -24.66 -8.90 14.54
N CYS A 237 -25.67 -8.03 14.45
CA CYS A 237 -26.11 -7.25 15.61
C CYS A 237 -26.49 -8.19 16.76
N ALA A 238 -26.03 -7.89 17.97
CA ALA A 238 -26.41 -8.66 19.14
C ALA A 238 -27.92 -8.45 19.44
N ALA A 239 -28.53 -9.41 20.14
CA ALA A 239 -29.89 -9.24 20.64
C ALA A 239 -29.99 -7.95 21.48
N GLY A 240 -31.10 -7.22 21.33
CA GLY A 240 -31.27 -5.87 21.84
C GLY A 240 -30.70 -4.75 20.96
N SER A 241 -30.11 -5.08 19.80
CA SER A 241 -29.63 -4.09 18.83
C SER A 241 -30.00 -4.48 17.39
N PHE A 242 -30.04 -3.50 16.49
CA PHE A 242 -30.41 -3.70 15.10
C PHE A 242 -29.69 -2.70 14.18
N THR A 243 -29.69 -2.97 12.88
CA THR A 243 -29.37 -1.95 11.86
C THR A 243 -30.16 -2.20 10.60
N ALA A 244 -30.81 -1.15 10.09
CA ALA A 244 -31.49 -1.18 8.79
C ALA A 244 -30.61 -0.68 7.64
N SER A 245 -29.46 -0.08 7.95
CA SER A 245 -28.56 0.50 6.95
C SER A 245 -27.41 -0.45 6.63
N VAL A 246 -26.93 -0.37 5.40
CA VAL A 246 -25.69 -1.03 4.98
C VAL A 246 -24.48 -0.25 5.47
N GLY A 247 -23.35 -0.93 5.64
CA GLY A 247 -22.07 -0.26 5.84
C GLY A 247 -21.85 0.33 7.23
N LEU A 248 -22.56 -0.14 8.27
CA LEU A 248 -22.43 0.44 9.61
C LEU A 248 -21.32 -0.19 10.44
N ALA A 249 -20.60 0.64 11.18
CA ALA A 249 -19.59 0.19 12.15
C ALA A 249 -20.21 -0.36 13.45
N ALA A 250 -21.42 0.08 13.80
CA ALA A 250 -22.13 -0.30 15.01
C ALA A 250 -23.62 -0.47 14.74
N CYS A 251 -24.27 -1.29 15.57
CA CYS A 251 -25.73 -1.44 15.58
C CYS A 251 -26.37 -0.43 16.55
N ASP A 252 -27.59 -0.01 16.22
CA ASP A 252 -28.39 0.84 17.07
C ASP A 252 -29.09 0.03 18.16
N PRO A 253 -29.19 0.53 19.40
CA PRO A 253 -29.94 -0.15 20.44
C PRO A 253 -31.44 -0.12 20.13
N CYS A 254 -32.14 -1.20 20.44
CA CYS A 254 -33.59 -1.24 20.33
C CYS A 254 -34.23 -0.19 21.25
N PRO A 255 -35.22 0.57 20.78
CA PRO A 255 -35.79 1.65 21.57
C PRO A 255 -36.52 1.13 22.81
N GLY A 256 -36.57 1.98 23.84
CA GLY A 256 -37.43 1.79 25.00
C GLY A 256 -38.89 1.55 24.61
N GLY A 257 -39.65 1.05 25.56
CA GLY A 257 -41.02 0.59 25.36
C GLY A 257 -41.13 -0.79 24.75
N GLY A 258 -40.02 -1.42 24.34
CA GLY A 258 -40.01 -2.78 23.81
C GLY A 258 -38.64 -3.44 23.91
N TYR A 259 -38.42 -4.48 23.12
CA TYR A 259 -37.19 -5.27 23.09
C TYR A 259 -36.99 -5.95 21.73
N CYS A 260 -35.78 -6.44 21.44
CA CYS A 260 -35.52 -7.25 20.24
C CYS A 260 -34.75 -8.51 20.61
N GLU A 261 -35.34 -9.69 20.44
CA GLU A 261 -34.74 -10.96 20.90
C GLU A 261 -33.76 -11.57 19.88
N GLU A 262 -33.97 -11.32 18.60
CA GLU A 262 -33.17 -11.94 17.53
C GLU A 262 -31.86 -11.19 17.28
N ALA A 263 -30.75 -11.94 17.30
CA ALA A 263 -29.48 -11.46 16.77
C ALA A 263 -29.57 -11.33 15.23
N GLY A 264 -28.88 -10.36 14.66
CA GLY A 264 -28.92 -10.09 13.22
C GLY A 264 -30.15 -9.30 12.78
N ALA A 265 -30.84 -8.61 13.69
CA ALA A 265 -32.04 -7.84 13.38
C ALA A 265 -31.76 -6.76 12.32
N ALA A 266 -32.28 -6.99 11.11
CA ALA A 266 -32.07 -6.13 9.95
C ALA A 266 -33.03 -4.94 9.88
N THR A 267 -33.99 -4.84 10.79
CA THR A 267 -34.95 -3.73 10.83
C THR A 267 -35.44 -3.51 12.25
N SER A 268 -35.94 -2.30 12.53
CA SER A 268 -36.70 -2.04 13.75
C SER A 268 -38.03 -2.80 13.81
N MET A 269 -38.48 -3.50 12.76
CA MET A 269 -39.68 -4.34 12.83
C MET A 269 -39.46 -5.64 13.62
N VAL A 270 -38.21 -5.95 14.02
CA VAL A 270 -37.89 -6.99 15.02
C VAL A 270 -38.11 -6.47 16.45
N TRP A 271 -38.41 -5.17 16.61
CA TRP A 271 -38.78 -4.60 17.90
C TRP A 271 -40.18 -5.06 18.30
N GLU A 272 -40.25 -5.71 19.46
CA GLU A 272 -41.49 -6.14 20.09
C GLU A 272 -41.88 -5.14 21.18
N PRO A 273 -43.02 -4.43 21.05
CA PRO A 273 -43.49 -3.52 22.08
C PRO A 273 -43.92 -4.30 23.33
N CYS A 274 -43.56 -3.78 24.50
CA CYS A 274 -44.07 -4.24 25.78
C CYS A 274 -45.61 -4.24 25.78
N PRO A 275 -46.24 -5.29 26.34
CA PRO A 275 -47.69 -5.38 26.39
C PRO A 275 -48.29 -4.26 27.23
N ALA A 276 -49.55 -3.89 26.95
CA ALA A 276 -50.28 -2.94 27.78
C ALA A 276 -50.30 -3.41 29.24
N GLY A 277 -50.22 -2.47 30.17
CA GLY A 277 -50.01 -2.73 31.60
C GLY A 277 -48.53 -2.86 31.99
N SER A 278 -47.59 -2.71 31.05
CA SER A 278 -46.15 -2.70 31.31
C SER A 278 -45.43 -1.58 30.55
N PHE A 279 -44.23 -1.23 30.99
CA PHE A 279 -43.36 -0.23 30.35
C PHE A 279 -41.91 -0.71 30.36
N ASN A 280 -41.07 -0.20 29.47
CA ASN A 280 -39.62 -0.41 29.52
C ASN A 280 -38.89 0.92 29.27
N PRO A 281 -38.17 1.47 30.27
CA PRO A 281 -37.44 2.73 30.10
C PRO A 281 -36.06 2.55 29.44
N SER A 282 -35.60 1.31 29.26
CA SER A 282 -34.25 1.02 28.79
C SER A 282 -34.23 0.77 27.29
N ASN A 283 -33.35 1.49 26.60
CA ASN A 283 -32.92 1.11 25.25
C ASN A 283 -31.99 -0.11 25.33
N GLY A 284 -31.94 -0.91 24.27
CA GLY A 284 -31.03 -2.05 24.17
C GLY A 284 -31.59 -3.35 24.77
N SER A 285 -32.86 -3.39 25.16
CA SER A 285 -33.46 -4.58 25.77
C SER A 285 -33.59 -5.73 24.77
N SER A 286 -33.20 -6.92 25.21
CA SER A 286 -33.13 -8.12 24.37
C SER A 286 -34.16 -9.18 24.69
N SER A 287 -35.09 -8.92 25.62
CA SER A 287 -36.15 -9.86 25.98
C SER A 287 -37.34 -9.19 26.66
N SER A 288 -38.48 -9.87 26.62
CA SER A 288 -39.70 -9.47 27.34
C SER A 288 -39.54 -9.27 28.85
N ALA A 289 -38.49 -9.83 29.46
CA ALA A 289 -38.20 -9.63 30.89
C ALA A 289 -37.85 -8.18 31.24
N ALA A 290 -37.51 -7.34 30.26
CA ALA A 290 -37.29 -5.92 30.45
C ALA A 290 -38.59 -5.10 30.60
N CYS A 291 -39.76 -5.70 30.31
CA CYS A 291 -41.05 -5.03 30.47
C CYS A 291 -41.47 -5.03 31.94
N GLU A 292 -41.30 -3.90 32.60
CA GLU A 292 -41.69 -3.66 33.98
C GLU A 292 -43.21 -3.48 34.07
N LEU A 293 -43.86 -4.22 34.95
CA LEU A 293 -45.31 -4.13 35.15
C LEU A 293 -45.69 -2.83 35.85
N CYS A 294 -46.77 -2.17 35.41
CA CYS A 294 -47.39 -1.09 36.17
C CYS A 294 -47.78 -1.60 37.57
N PRO A 295 -47.44 -0.87 38.65
CA PRO A 295 -47.72 -1.32 40.01
C PRO A 295 -49.22 -1.41 40.29
N ALA A 296 -49.60 -2.26 41.25
CA ALA A 296 -50.99 -2.37 41.70
C ALA A 296 -51.57 -1.00 42.10
N GLY A 297 -52.84 -0.76 41.77
CA GLY A 297 -53.49 0.55 41.89
C GLY A 297 -53.30 1.47 40.69
N THR A 298 -52.49 1.10 39.70
CA THR A 298 -52.32 1.82 38.42
C THR A 298 -52.58 0.89 37.22
N ALA A 299 -52.93 1.47 36.08
CA ALA A 299 -53.10 0.76 34.82
C ALA A 299 -52.61 1.59 33.63
N SER A 300 -52.16 0.93 32.56
CA SER A 300 -51.75 1.59 31.31
C SER A 300 -52.28 0.85 30.10
N ALA A 301 -53.14 1.48 29.30
CA ALA A 301 -53.60 0.91 28.03
C ALA A 301 -52.57 1.05 26.90
N THR A 302 -51.48 1.79 27.13
CA THR A 302 -50.45 2.09 26.13
C THR A 302 -49.58 0.86 25.92
N ARG A 303 -49.70 0.24 24.74
CA ARG A 303 -48.74 -0.77 24.28
C ARG A 303 -47.44 -0.06 23.87
N GLY A 304 -46.29 -0.60 24.25
CA GLY A 304 -45.01 0.00 23.94
C GLY A 304 -44.62 1.17 24.83
N ALA A 305 -45.07 1.20 26.09
CA ALA A 305 -44.84 2.35 26.97
C ALA A 305 -43.36 2.48 27.38
N GLU A 306 -42.78 3.66 27.18
CA GLU A 306 -41.36 3.93 27.50
C GLU A 306 -41.14 4.37 28.95
N SER A 307 -42.19 4.70 29.69
CA SER A 307 -42.05 5.20 31.06
C SER A 307 -43.22 4.81 31.95
N SER A 308 -42.94 4.78 33.25
CA SER A 308 -43.94 4.54 34.30
C SER A 308 -44.98 5.65 34.42
N GLU A 309 -44.77 6.81 33.78
CA GLU A 309 -45.74 7.90 33.76
C GLU A 309 -47.05 7.53 33.05
N THR A 310 -46.99 6.51 32.17
CA THR A 310 -48.17 5.96 31.51
C THR A 310 -49.03 5.10 32.45
N CYS A 311 -48.50 4.68 33.60
CA CYS A 311 -49.23 3.93 34.62
C CYS A 311 -50.11 4.89 35.42
N VAL A 312 -51.36 5.06 35.00
CA VAL A 312 -52.30 6.03 35.59
C VAL A 312 -53.03 5.39 36.77
N PRO A 313 -53.16 6.08 37.93
CA PRO A 313 -53.91 5.57 39.08
C PRO A 313 -55.39 5.36 38.77
N CYS A 314 -55.98 4.31 39.33
CA CYS A 314 -57.41 4.04 39.19
C CYS A 314 -58.25 5.14 39.84
N ARG A 315 -59.36 5.50 39.17
CA ARG A 315 -60.31 6.49 39.68
C ARG A 315 -61.13 5.89 40.82
N PRO A 316 -61.70 6.72 41.72
CA PRO A 316 -62.63 6.24 42.72
C PRO A 316 -63.76 5.41 42.10
N GLY A 317 -64.00 4.21 42.65
CA GLY A 317 -64.96 3.24 42.11
C GLY A 317 -64.37 2.20 41.16
N THR A 318 -63.07 2.28 40.84
CA THR A 318 -62.34 1.22 40.11
C THR A 318 -61.05 0.81 40.82
N VAL A 319 -60.51 -0.36 40.48
CA VAL A 319 -59.33 -0.97 41.10
C VAL A 319 -58.49 -1.73 40.07
N ALA A 320 -57.17 -1.65 40.23
CA ALA A 320 -56.19 -2.51 39.59
C ALA A 320 -55.58 -3.42 40.66
N ALA A 321 -56.22 -4.57 40.90
CA ALA A 321 -55.93 -5.43 42.05
C ALA A 321 -54.56 -6.13 41.99
N ALA A 322 -53.96 -6.22 40.80
CA ALA A 322 -52.64 -6.77 40.56
C ALA A 322 -51.79 -5.79 39.74
N ALA A 323 -50.47 -5.98 39.76
CA ALA A 323 -49.58 -5.30 38.82
C ALA A 323 -49.81 -5.80 37.39
N GLY A 324 -49.49 -5.00 36.39
CA GLY A 324 -49.54 -5.43 34.98
C GLY A 324 -50.89 -5.27 34.30
N LEU A 325 -51.84 -4.53 34.90
CA LEU A 325 -53.17 -4.37 34.33
C LEU A 325 -53.19 -3.26 33.27
N SER A 326 -53.85 -3.55 32.14
CA SER A 326 -54.04 -2.58 31.04
C SER A 326 -55.19 -1.60 31.29
N GLU A 327 -56.09 -1.93 32.23
CA GLU A 327 -57.25 -1.12 32.60
C GLU A 327 -57.66 -1.38 34.06
N CYS A 328 -58.37 -0.42 34.67
CA CYS A 328 -58.94 -0.56 36.01
C CYS A 328 -60.35 -1.18 35.93
N ALA A 329 -60.63 -2.17 36.78
CA ALA A 329 -61.93 -2.84 36.87
C ALA A 329 -62.83 -2.17 37.91
N SER A 330 -64.16 -2.19 37.74
CA SER A 330 -65.09 -1.69 38.76
C SER A 330 -64.99 -2.50 40.06
N CYS A 331 -65.11 -1.81 41.20
CA CYS A 331 -65.12 -2.42 42.52
C CYS A 331 -66.38 -3.26 42.80
#